data_AF-R1CMJ9-F1
#
_entry.id   AF-R1CMJ9-F1
#
_cell.length_a   1.000
_cell.length_b   1.000
_cell.length_c   1.000
_cell.angle_alpha   90.00
_cell.angle_beta   90.00
_cell.angle_gamma   90.00
#
_symmetry.space_group_name_H-M   'P 1'
#
loop_
_entity.id
_entity.type
_entity.pdbx_description
1 polymer ?
#
loop_
_entity_poly.entity_id
_entity_poly.type
_entity_poly.pdbx_seq_one_letter_code
_entity_poly.pdbx_strand_id
1 'polypeptide(L)'
;MDYDSQTTKHMDNLLKTVEGTGWVLCNALNTMVRNNITPAYNVGSNPASLLANNITEIFEVVAECEDDRIVDYFADKIIEFAGNDLQSFMSYMDQNMGDNPLYQRVYEKINS
;
A
#
# COMPACT_ATOMS: atom_id res chain seq x y z
N MET A 1 4.72 33.36 14.12
CA MET A 1 4.25 32.78 12.84
C MET A 1 5.30 31.82 12.27
N ASP A 2 5.82 30.86 13.07
CA ASP A 2 6.85 29.90 12.62
C ASP A 2 6.43 28.42 12.77
N TYR A 3 5.28 28.16 13.39
CA TYR A 3 4.80 26.80 13.66
C TYR A 3 4.28 26.11 12.38
N ASP A 4 3.64 26.86 11.48
CA ASP A 4 3.14 26.33 10.19
C ASP A 4 4.27 25.93 9.23
N SER A 5 5.38 26.69 9.19
CA SER A 5 6.45 26.39 8.24
C SER A 5 7.28 25.17 8.66
N GLN A 6 7.46 24.94 9.97
CA GLN A 6 8.14 23.76 10.49
C GLN A 6 7.27 22.50 10.35
N THR A 7 5.96 22.61 10.61
CA THR A 7 5.02 21.50 10.40
C THR A 7 4.98 21.08 8.93
N THR A 8 4.93 22.05 8.00
CA THR A 8 4.96 21.78 6.56
C THR A 8 6.27 21.13 6.12
N LYS A 9 7.43 21.67 6.56
CA LYS A 9 8.75 21.12 6.21
C LYS A 9 9.00 19.73 6.82
N HIS A 10 8.54 19.49 8.03
CA HIS A 10 8.60 18.18 8.66
C HIS A 10 7.76 17.18 7.86
N MET A 11 6.58 17.59 7.41
CA MET A 11 5.70 16.78 6.59
C MET A 11 6.29 16.44 5.22
N ASP A 12 6.85 17.43 4.52
CA ASP A 12 7.50 17.19 3.22
C ASP A 12 8.66 16.19 3.34
N ASN A 13 9.38 16.22 4.47
CA ASN A 13 10.46 15.27 4.72
C ASN A 13 9.94 13.87 5.07
N LEU A 14 8.84 13.80 5.83
CA LEU A 14 8.16 12.54 6.13
C LEU A 14 7.68 11.90 4.83
N LEU A 15 6.90 12.62 4.02
CA LEU A 15 6.39 12.17 2.73
C LEU A 15 7.50 11.73 1.78
N LYS A 16 8.60 12.50 1.67
CA LYS A 16 9.78 12.08 0.88
C LYS A 16 10.41 10.79 1.38
N THR A 17 10.35 10.53 2.68
CA THR A 17 10.89 9.29 3.28
C THR A 17 9.99 8.10 2.96
N VAL A 18 8.67 8.29 3.04
CA VAL A 18 7.70 7.23 2.71
C VAL A 18 7.50 7.05 1.21
N GLU A 19 7.84 8.05 0.38
CA GLU A 19 7.74 7.99 -1.08
C GLU A 19 8.54 6.83 -1.69
N GLY A 20 9.80 6.66 -1.26
CA GLY A 20 10.63 5.54 -1.71
C GLY A 20 10.05 4.19 -1.30
N THR A 21 9.54 4.08 -0.07
CA THR A 21 8.89 2.87 0.45
C THR A 21 7.61 2.56 -0.31
N GLY A 22 6.81 3.58 -0.62
CA GLY A 22 5.59 3.48 -1.44
C GLY A 22 5.86 2.90 -2.81
N TRP A 23 6.91 3.38 -3.48
CA TRP A 23 7.30 2.84 -4.77
C TRP A 23 7.68 1.35 -4.70
N VAL A 24 8.50 0.95 -3.72
CA VAL A 24 8.93 -0.45 -3.55
C VAL A 24 7.72 -1.35 -3.29
N LEU A 25 6.82 -0.94 -2.41
CA LEU A 25 5.64 -1.73 -2.04
C LEU A 25 4.63 -1.83 -3.18
N CYS A 26 4.39 -0.74 -3.93
CA CYS A 26 3.53 -0.78 -5.12
C CYS A 26 4.10 -1.70 -6.20
N ASN A 27 5.42 -1.68 -6.41
CA ASN A 27 6.08 -2.57 -7.36
C ASN A 27 5.99 -4.04 -6.92
N ALA A 28 6.09 -4.30 -5.61
CA ALA A 28 5.93 -5.64 -5.06
C ALA A 28 4.48 -6.15 -5.23
N LEU A 29 3.49 -5.31 -4.95
CA LEU A 29 2.08 -5.61 -5.22
C LEU A 29 1.83 -5.90 -6.70
N ASN A 30 2.34 -5.05 -7.60
CA ASN A 30 2.25 -5.28 -9.05
C ASN A 30 2.85 -6.63 -9.46
N THR A 31 4.00 -7.00 -8.88
CA THR A 31 4.64 -8.29 -9.13
C THR A 31 3.75 -9.44 -8.65
N MET A 32 3.14 -9.31 -7.46
CA MET A 32 2.23 -10.31 -6.91
C MET A 32 0.99 -10.48 -7.79
N VAL A 33 0.34 -9.38 -8.17
CA VAL A 33 -0.84 -9.36 -9.06
C VAL A 33 -0.51 -10.03 -10.40
N ARG A 34 0.58 -9.63 -11.06
CA ARG A 34 0.93 -10.11 -12.40
C ARG A 34 1.34 -11.58 -12.45
N ASN A 35 1.85 -12.12 -11.35
CA ASN A 35 2.32 -13.50 -11.27
C ASN A 35 1.37 -14.40 -10.45
N ASN A 36 0.22 -13.88 -10.05
CA ASN A 36 -0.76 -14.59 -9.22
C ASN A 36 -0.12 -15.19 -7.94
N ILE A 37 0.81 -14.46 -7.33
CA ILE A 37 1.50 -14.86 -6.10
C ILE A 37 0.62 -14.46 -4.93
N THR A 38 -0.03 -15.42 -4.28
CA THR A 38 -0.92 -15.14 -3.15
C THR A 38 -0.22 -15.39 -1.81
N PRO A 39 -0.57 -14.62 -0.75
CA PRO A 39 -0.25 -14.96 0.63
C PRO A 39 -0.69 -16.39 0.97
N ALA A 40 0.11 -17.10 1.77
CA ALA A 40 -0.24 -18.42 2.29
C ALA A 40 0.41 -18.63 3.67
N TYR A 41 -0.41 -18.72 4.72
CA TYR A 41 0.02 -18.78 6.12
C TYR A 41 0.40 -20.18 6.63
N ASN A 42 0.35 -21.20 5.77
CA ASN A 42 0.64 -22.59 6.15
C ASN A 42 2.13 -22.95 6.01
N VAL A 43 2.65 -23.68 6.99
CA VAL A 43 4.03 -24.18 7.03
C VAL A 43 4.26 -25.14 5.85
N GLY A 44 5.01 -24.70 4.83
CA GLY A 44 5.23 -25.41 3.57
C GLY A 44 4.90 -24.61 2.31
N SER A 45 4.44 -23.37 2.45
CA SER A 45 4.22 -22.44 1.33
C SER A 45 5.53 -22.13 0.58
N ASN A 46 5.41 -21.92 -0.73
CA ASN A 46 6.56 -21.51 -1.55
C ASN A 46 7.14 -20.16 -1.03
N PRO A 47 8.44 -19.87 -1.27
CA PRO A 47 9.06 -18.63 -0.80
C PRO A 47 8.36 -17.35 -1.27
N ALA A 48 7.74 -17.35 -2.45
CA ALA A 48 7.03 -16.18 -2.97
C ALA A 48 5.76 -15.87 -2.16
N SER A 49 5.02 -16.89 -1.74
CA SER A 49 3.85 -16.73 -0.86
C SER A 49 4.22 -16.24 0.54
N LEU A 50 5.37 -16.68 1.08
CA LEU A 50 5.88 -16.13 2.35
C LEU A 50 6.25 -14.65 2.23
N LEU A 51 6.87 -14.26 1.12
CA LEU A 51 7.15 -12.85 0.85
C LEU A 51 5.86 -12.04 0.67
N ALA A 52 4.84 -12.61 0.02
CA ALA A 52 3.53 -11.98 -0.12
C ALA A 52 2.83 -11.78 1.23
N ASN A 53 2.96 -12.71 2.19
CA ASN A 53 2.51 -12.49 3.57
C ASN A 53 3.21 -11.24 4.14
N ASN A 54 4.54 -11.20 4.13
CA ASN A 54 5.30 -10.08 4.70
C ASN A 54 4.95 -8.74 4.06
N ILE A 55 4.72 -8.70 2.75
CA ILE A 55 4.31 -7.47 2.05
C ILE A 55 2.91 -7.04 2.51
N THR A 56 1.98 -7.98 2.68
CA THR A 56 0.62 -7.71 3.18
C THR A 56 0.66 -7.15 4.61
N GLU A 57 1.48 -7.73 5.48
CA GLU A 57 1.71 -7.22 6.84
C GLU A 57 2.30 -5.81 6.83
N ILE A 58 3.27 -5.52 5.93
CA ILE A 58 3.81 -4.16 5.82
C ILE A 58 2.74 -3.16 5.38
N PHE A 59 1.81 -3.56 4.50
CA PHE A 59 0.69 -2.69 4.14
C PHE A 59 -0.24 -2.42 5.32
N GLU A 60 -0.48 -3.40 6.21
CA GLU A 60 -1.23 -3.18 7.45
C GLU A 60 -0.52 -2.19 8.37
N VAL A 61 0.80 -2.33 8.56
CA VAL A 61 1.59 -1.39 9.36
C VAL A 61 1.54 0.03 8.79
N VAL A 62 1.57 0.19 7.46
CA VAL A 62 1.39 1.51 6.82
C VAL A 62 0.00 2.08 7.11
N ALA A 63 -1.02 1.22 7.12
CA ALA A 63 -2.40 1.62 7.37
C ALA A 63 -2.65 2.06 8.83
N GLU A 64 -1.83 1.60 9.78
CA GLU A 64 -1.85 2.04 11.18
C GLU A 64 -1.15 3.38 11.44
N CYS A 65 -0.61 4.03 10.40
CA CYS A 65 0.03 5.32 10.56
C CYS A 65 -0.98 6.37 11.05
N GLU A 66 -0.68 7.06 12.16
CA GLU A 66 -1.54 8.09 12.74
C GLU A 66 -1.80 9.28 11.80
N ASP A 67 -0.95 9.46 10.78
CA ASP A 67 -1.10 10.52 9.79
C ASP A 67 -1.81 10.01 8.53
N ASP A 68 -3.10 10.34 8.42
CA ASP A 68 -3.96 9.99 7.28
C ASP A 68 -3.36 10.34 5.92
N ARG A 69 -2.50 11.37 5.83
CA ARG A 69 -1.88 11.79 4.57
C ARG A 69 -0.88 10.77 4.05
N ILE A 70 -0.25 10.00 4.94
CA ILE A 70 0.61 8.88 4.52
C ILE A 70 -0.25 7.80 3.89
N VAL A 71 -1.33 7.41 4.57
CA VAL A 71 -2.26 6.39 4.05
C VAL A 71 -2.83 6.84 2.70
N ASP A 72 -3.21 8.11 2.58
CA ASP A 72 -3.68 8.71 1.33
C ASP A 72 -2.62 8.67 0.23
N TYR A 73 -1.37 9.04 0.55
CA TYR A 73 -0.26 8.99 -0.39
C TYR A 73 -0.03 7.58 -0.94
N PHE A 74 -0.07 6.56 -0.07
CA PHE A 74 0.07 5.18 -0.50
C PHE A 74 -1.10 4.73 -1.37
N ALA A 75 -2.32 5.11 -1.02
CA ALA A 75 -3.50 4.79 -1.80
C ALA A 75 -3.44 5.43 -3.20
N ASP A 76 -3.05 6.71 -3.28
CA ASP A 76 -2.85 7.42 -4.55
C ASP A 76 -1.76 6.74 -5.40
N LYS A 77 -0.66 6.31 -4.77
CA LYS A 77 0.40 5.59 -5.46
C LYS A 77 -0.03 4.22 -5.97
N ILE A 78 -0.82 3.47 -5.22
CA ILE A 78 -1.38 2.19 -5.70
C ILE A 78 -2.26 2.42 -6.93
N ILE A 79 -3.13 3.44 -6.91
CA ILE A 79 -3.99 3.79 -8.05
C ILE A 79 -3.14 4.20 -9.27
N GLU A 80 -2.14 5.07 -9.06
CA GLU A 80 -1.21 5.51 -10.10
C GLU A 80 -0.46 4.31 -10.73
N PHE A 81 0.03 3.39 -9.90
CA PHE A 81 0.78 2.21 -10.37
C PHE A 81 -0.09 1.20 -11.10
N ALA A 82 -1.32 1.00 -10.62
CA ALA A 82 -2.26 0.08 -11.24
C ALA A 82 -2.67 0.57 -12.63
N GLY A 83 -2.87 1.89 -12.81
CA GLY A 83 -3.19 2.49 -14.10
C GLY A 83 -4.40 1.81 -14.76
N ASN A 84 -4.20 1.22 -15.94
CA ASN A 84 -5.26 0.50 -16.66
C ASN A 84 -5.63 -0.86 -16.03
N ASP A 85 -4.78 -1.40 -15.17
CA ASP A 85 -4.98 -2.70 -14.49
C ASP A 85 -5.71 -2.54 -13.14
N LEU A 86 -6.30 -1.37 -12.86
CA LEU A 86 -6.92 -1.04 -11.57
C LEU A 86 -7.90 -2.11 -11.08
N GLN A 87 -8.77 -2.63 -11.96
CA GLN A 87 -9.73 -3.67 -11.58
C GLN A 87 -9.06 -4.97 -11.11
N SER A 88 -7.95 -5.36 -11.72
CA SER A 88 -7.17 -6.54 -11.34
C SER A 88 -6.51 -6.34 -9.98
N PHE A 89 -5.97 -5.15 -9.72
CA PHE A 89 -5.40 -4.79 -8.41
C PHE A 89 -6.47 -4.81 -7.33
N MET A 90 -7.63 -4.17 -7.58
CA MET A 90 -8.74 -4.15 -6.64
C MET A 90 -9.24 -5.55 -6.31
N SER A 91 -9.38 -6.41 -7.32
CA SER A 91 -9.82 -7.79 -7.12
C SER A 91 -8.79 -8.61 -6.33
N TYR A 92 -7.50 -8.39 -6.59
CA TYR A 92 -6.43 -9.04 -5.86
C TYR A 92 -6.36 -8.56 -4.39
N MET A 93 -6.43 -7.26 -4.15
CA MET A 93 -6.39 -6.69 -2.80
C MET A 93 -7.62 -7.10 -1.98
N ASP A 94 -8.82 -7.11 -2.57
CA ASP A 94 -10.03 -7.59 -1.91
C ASP A 94 -9.87 -9.05 -1.41
N GLN A 95 -9.35 -9.92 -2.28
CA GLN A 95 -9.20 -11.35 -1.98
C GLN A 95 -8.12 -11.66 -0.94
N ASN A 96 -7.06 -10.84 -0.88
CA ASN A 96 -5.85 -11.17 -0.13
C ASN A 96 -5.55 -10.20 1.02
N MET A 97 -6.25 -9.06 1.06
CA MET A 97 -6.02 -7.95 2.00
C MET A 97 -7.35 -7.38 2.52
N GLY A 98 -8.47 -8.10 2.43
CA GLY A 98 -9.83 -7.53 2.54
C GLY A 98 -10.09 -6.58 3.72
N ASP A 99 -9.65 -6.92 4.94
CA ASP A 99 -9.84 -6.06 6.13
C ASP A 99 -8.74 -5.00 6.30
N ASN A 100 -7.79 -4.91 5.37
CA ASN A 100 -6.67 -3.98 5.42
C ASN A 100 -7.16 -2.53 5.22
N PRO A 101 -6.89 -1.60 6.16
CA PRO A 101 -7.39 -0.24 6.04
C PRO A 101 -6.81 0.53 4.84
N LEU A 102 -5.62 0.16 4.34
CA LEU A 102 -5.07 0.72 3.11
C LEU A 102 -5.89 0.28 1.88
N TYR A 103 -6.35 -0.96 1.82
CA TYR A 103 -7.27 -1.41 0.77
C TYR A 103 -8.58 -0.61 0.81
N GLN A 104 -9.16 -0.44 1.99
CA GLN A 104 -10.38 0.35 2.17
C GLN A 104 -10.18 1.81 1.71
N ARG A 105 -9.04 2.43 2.06
CA ARG A 105 -8.73 3.79 1.61
C ARG A 105 -8.59 3.90 0.08
N VAL A 106 -7.99 2.90 -0.57
CA VAL A 106 -7.94 2.83 -2.04
C VAL A 106 -9.35 2.72 -2.63
N TYR A 107 -10.19 1.84 -2.06
CA TYR A 107 -11.58 1.67 -2.50
C TYR A 107 -12.39 2.97 -2.38
N GLU A 108 -12.29 3.67 -1.26
CA GLU A 108 -12.97 4.97 -1.03
C GLU A 108 -12.54 6.02 -2.06
N LYS A 109 -11.24 6.13 -2.35
CA LYS A 109 -10.69 7.09 -3.32
C LYS A 109 -11.14 6.83 -4.76
N ILE A 110 -11.41 5.59 -5.13
CA ILE A 110 -11.88 5.24 -6.48
C ILE A 110 -13.38 5.56 -6.64
N ASN A 111 -14.15 5.53 -5.54
CA ASN A 111 -15.60 5.68 -5.54
C ASN A 111 -16.09 7.05 -5.04
N SER A 112 -15.18 8.00 -4.79
CA SER A 112 -15.47 9.39 -4.40
C SER A 112 -15.49 10.33 -5.61
#